data_AF-A0A7C0V219-F1
#
_entry.id   AF-A0A7C0V219-F1
#
_cell.length_a   1.000
_cell.length_b   1.000
_cell.length_c   1.000
_cell.angle_alpha   90.00
_cell.angle_beta   90.00
_cell.angle_gamma   90.00
#
_symmetry.space_group_name_H-M   'P 1'
#
loop_
_entity.id
_entity.type
_entity.pdbx_description
1 polymer ?
#
loop_
_entity_poly.entity_id
_entity_poly.type
_entity_poly.pdbx_seq_one_letter_code
_entity_poly.pdbx_strand_id
1 'polypeptide(L)'
;MNDKITESVDSLLERYGDPELRMKELFRNYNLSLELIKNVTNSQDLLDLILREYLDRFDELPGKDFVHPTEGTFSIADREKFRSLVMFATQAILLKENAEIFHALEQNNQELIQTTEELKRANEKLKKMNAQYLNMLGFVSHELRSPLISILGFAELLDENLLGSLNEEQSKAIKVIMRSTKGLIDMIQNYLDLAKIEQGELKIKPKTLELIHDVLLPTIEQ
;
A
#
# COMPACT_ATOMS: atom_id res chain seq x y z
N MET A 1 -16.02 -6.97 -3.88
CA MET A 1 -15.72 -7.31 -2.47
C MET A 1 -15.31 -6.04 -1.69
N ASN A 2 -16.02 -4.93 -1.89
CA ASN A 2 -15.58 -3.59 -1.44
C ASN A 2 -16.67 -2.78 -0.72
N ASP A 3 -17.81 -3.39 -0.38
CA ASP A 3 -18.96 -2.70 0.26
C ASP A 3 -19.06 -2.92 1.79
N LYS A 4 -18.04 -3.52 2.42
CA LYS A 4 -18.08 -3.87 3.86
C LYS A 4 -17.20 -3.02 4.77
N ILE A 5 -16.35 -2.15 4.22
CA ILE A 5 -15.40 -1.34 5.02
C ILE A 5 -15.90 0.10 5.20
N THR A 6 -16.97 0.49 4.52
CA THR A 6 -17.62 1.79 4.64
C THR A 6 -18.77 1.74 5.66
N GLU A 7 -18.54 1.21 6.86
CA GLU A 7 -19.35 1.69 7.99
C GLU A 7 -18.89 3.14 8.21
N SER A 8 -19.61 4.10 7.62
CA SER A 8 -19.31 5.52 7.77
C SER A 8 -19.21 5.86 9.25
N VAL A 9 -18.28 6.74 9.62
CA VAL A 9 -18.17 7.28 10.99
C VAL A 9 -19.54 7.75 11.49
N ASP A 10 -20.39 8.28 10.60
CA ASP A 10 -21.78 8.66 10.88
C ASP A 10 -22.66 7.49 11.35
N SER A 11 -22.48 6.29 10.78
CA SER A 11 -23.23 5.09 11.18
C SER A 11 -22.80 4.53 12.53
N LEU A 12 -21.52 4.72 12.90
CA LEU A 12 -21.00 4.39 14.23
C LEU A 12 -21.47 5.41 15.27
N LEU A 13 -21.51 6.70 14.92
CA LEU A 13 -22.07 7.77 15.75
C LEU A 13 -23.59 7.64 15.94
N GLU A 14 -24.35 7.20 14.94
CA GLU A 14 -25.78 6.90 15.06
C GLU A 14 -26.03 5.68 15.97
N ARG A 15 -25.20 4.64 15.86
CA ARG A 15 -25.39 3.38 16.59
C ARG A 15 -24.96 3.46 18.05
N TYR A 16 -23.93 4.25 18.36
CA TYR A 16 -23.34 4.32 19.71
C TYR A 16 -23.48 5.68 20.39
N GLY A 17 -24.01 6.70 19.70
CA GLY A 17 -24.12 8.07 20.16
C GLY A 17 -22.76 8.79 20.16
N ASP A 18 -22.78 10.13 20.17
CA ASP A 18 -21.58 10.94 20.36
C ASP A 18 -20.94 10.58 21.73
N PRO A 19 -19.71 10.01 21.74
CA PRO A 19 -19.02 9.63 22.97
C PRO A 19 -18.83 10.82 23.93
N GLU A 20 -18.63 12.03 23.38
CA GLU A 20 -18.47 13.25 24.16
C GLU A 20 -19.80 13.68 24.78
N LEU A 21 -20.93 13.46 24.09
CA LEU A 21 -22.26 13.72 24.60
C LEU A 21 -22.66 12.72 25.71
N ARG A 22 -22.36 11.44 25.53
CA ARG A 22 -22.56 10.41 26.58
C ARG A 22 -21.71 10.69 27.81
N MET A 23 -20.47 11.11 27.61
CA MET A 23 -19.59 11.56 28.68
C MET A 23 -20.18 12.79 29.38
N LYS A 24 -20.68 13.78 28.64
CA LYS A 24 -21.38 14.95 29.21
C LYS A 24 -22.59 14.57 30.05
N GLU A 25 -23.42 13.63 29.59
CA GLU A 25 -24.60 13.16 30.33
C GLU A 25 -24.24 12.38 31.60
N LEU A 26 -23.26 11.48 31.53
CA LEU A 26 -22.77 10.73 32.69
C LEU A 26 -22.20 11.68 33.76
N PHE A 27 -21.34 12.61 33.37
CA PHE A 27 -20.72 13.56 34.31
C PHE A 27 -21.75 14.50 34.95
N ARG A 28 -22.76 14.93 34.17
CA ARG A 28 -23.87 15.74 34.67
C ARG A 28 -24.71 15.00 35.71
N ASN A 29 -25.02 13.71 35.50
CA ASN A 29 -25.85 12.93 36.43
C ASN A 29 -25.20 12.70 37.80
N TYR A 30 -23.87 12.81 37.89
CA TYR A 30 -23.10 12.62 39.12
C TYR A 30 -22.38 13.88 39.60
N ASN A 31 -22.72 15.04 39.02
CA ASN A 31 -22.23 16.36 39.41
C ASN A 31 -20.69 16.53 39.32
N LEU A 32 -20.02 15.78 38.43
CA LEU A 32 -18.57 15.81 38.20
C LEU A 32 -18.21 16.75 37.04
N SER A 33 -17.05 17.41 37.11
CA SER A 33 -16.59 18.31 36.04
C SER A 33 -15.96 17.55 34.86
N LEU A 34 -16.35 17.90 33.64
CA LEU A 34 -15.73 17.36 32.41
C LEU A 34 -14.31 17.89 32.18
N GLU A 35 -13.91 18.96 32.86
CA GLU A 35 -12.55 19.49 32.80
C GLU A 35 -11.52 18.52 33.41
N LEU A 36 -11.97 17.53 34.20
CA LEU A 36 -11.13 16.52 34.84
C LEU A 36 -10.45 15.58 33.85
N ILE A 37 -11.10 15.28 32.73
CA ILE A 37 -10.55 14.36 31.73
C ILE A 37 -9.51 15.05 30.84
N LYS A 38 -9.67 16.36 30.61
CA LYS A 38 -8.83 17.11 29.67
C LYS A 38 -7.38 17.28 30.13
N ASN A 39 -7.13 17.20 31.43
CA ASN A 39 -5.82 17.49 32.03
C ASN A 39 -5.05 16.23 32.47
N VAL A 40 -5.53 15.04 32.14
CA VAL A 40 -5.01 13.79 32.70
C VAL A 40 -4.32 12.94 31.63
N THR A 41 -3.03 12.71 31.82
CA THR A 41 -2.16 12.10 30.81
C THR A 41 -2.18 10.56 30.84
N ASN A 42 -2.44 9.92 31.98
CA ASN A 42 -2.49 8.46 32.10
C ASN A 42 -3.73 7.97 32.88
N SER A 43 -3.98 6.67 32.92
CA SER A 43 -5.16 6.07 33.56
C SER A 43 -5.11 6.11 35.09
N GLN A 44 -3.91 6.13 35.66
CA GLN A 44 -3.68 6.11 37.11
C GLN A 44 -3.95 7.48 37.72
N ASP A 45 -3.48 8.55 37.07
CA ASP A 45 -3.78 9.94 37.40
C ASP A 45 -5.29 10.23 37.30
N LEU A 46 -5.99 9.58 36.37
CA LEU A 46 -7.44 9.73 36.21
C LEU A 46 -8.17 9.08 37.38
N LEU A 47 -7.72 7.87 37.75
CA LEU A 47 -8.24 7.16 38.92
C LEU A 47 -8.03 8.00 40.18
N ASP A 48 -6.81 8.48 40.41
CA ASP A 48 -6.45 9.26 41.59
C ASP A 48 -7.21 10.58 41.66
N LEU A 49 -7.40 11.26 40.53
CA LEU A 49 -8.18 12.50 40.45
C LEU A 49 -9.67 12.27 40.74
N ILE A 50 -10.27 11.21 40.15
CA ILE A 50 -11.67 10.84 40.39
C ILE A 50 -11.89 10.44 41.86
N LEU A 51 -10.98 9.65 42.42
CA LEU A 51 -11.04 9.24 43.82
C LEU A 51 -10.92 10.44 44.75
N ARG A 52 -10.01 11.37 44.46
CA ARG A 52 -9.81 12.59 45.24
C ARG A 52 -11.03 13.51 45.22
N GLU A 53 -11.59 13.79 44.05
CA GLU A 53 -12.75 14.68 43.93
C GLU A 53 -14.01 14.09 44.58
N TYR A 54 -14.13 12.76 44.60
CA TYR A 54 -15.20 12.07 45.32
C TYR A 54 -15.01 12.09 46.83
N LEU A 55 -13.79 11.88 47.32
CA LEU A 55 -13.47 11.99 48.74
C LEU A 55 -13.72 13.42 49.26
N ASP A 56 -13.32 14.42 48.48
CA ASP A 56 -13.49 15.84 48.82
C ASP A 56 -14.97 16.27 48.85
N ARG A 57 -15.83 15.58 48.09
CA ARG A 57 -17.27 15.87 48.00
C ARG A 57 -18.14 14.79 48.63
N PHE A 58 -17.54 13.88 49.40
CA PHE A 58 -18.20 12.72 49.99
C PHE A 58 -19.36 13.14 50.90
N ASP A 59 -19.15 14.23 51.65
CA ASP A 59 -20.11 14.78 52.61
C ASP A 59 -21.25 15.58 51.95
N GLU A 60 -21.10 15.96 50.67
CA GLU A 60 -22.12 16.70 49.90
C GLU A 60 -23.14 15.77 49.22
N LEU A 61 -22.92 14.46 49.27
CA LEU A 61 -23.76 13.46 48.61
C LEU A 61 -24.99 13.14 49.49
N PRO A 62 -26.21 13.09 48.93
CA PRO A 62 -27.42 12.90 49.71
C PRO A 62 -27.47 11.53 50.42
N GLY A 63 -27.66 11.55 51.74
CA GLY A 63 -27.84 10.40 52.63
C GLY A 63 -27.52 10.80 54.08
N LYS A 64 -28.42 10.56 55.05
CA LYS A 64 -28.37 11.24 56.35
C LYS A 64 -27.65 10.49 57.49
N ASP A 65 -27.00 9.37 57.21
CA ASP A 65 -26.33 8.56 58.24
C ASP A 65 -24.88 8.31 57.83
N PHE A 66 -23.99 9.23 58.21
CA PHE A 66 -22.55 9.06 58.05
C PHE A 66 -21.89 9.02 59.43
N VAL A 67 -21.21 7.91 59.74
CA VAL A 67 -20.31 7.77 60.88
C VAL A 67 -18.88 7.69 60.33
N HIS A 68 -17.99 8.52 60.85
CA HIS A 68 -16.58 8.54 60.45
C HIS A 68 -15.90 7.18 60.65
N PRO A 69 -14.93 6.81 59.78
CA PRO A 69 -14.36 5.48 59.70
C PRO A 69 -13.27 5.25 60.76
N THR A 70 -13.59 5.40 62.04
CA THR A 70 -12.71 4.98 63.14
C THR A 70 -13.26 3.81 63.94
N GLU A 71 -14.52 3.42 63.74
CA GLU A 71 -15.09 2.26 64.44
C GLU A 71 -15.79 1.31 63.46
N GLY A 72 -15.31 0.07 63.45
CA GLY A 72 -15.60 -0.91 62.42
C GLY A 72 -17.07 -1.26 62.28
N THR A 73 -17.60 -1.08 61.08
CA THR A 73 -18.23 -2.09 60.21
C THR A 73 -18.76 -1.38 58.98
N PHE A 74 -18.20 -1.66 57.80
CA PHE A 74 -18.74 -1.13 56.54
C PHE A 74 -20.21 -1.55 56.41
N SER A 75 -21.14 -0.58 56.43
CA SER A 75 -22.55 -0.80 56.15
C SER A 75 -22.72 -1.34 54.72
N ILE A 76 -23.81 -2.07 54.46
CA ILE A 76 -24.17 -2.53 53.11
C ILE A 76 -24.27 -1.32 52.16
N ALA A 77 -24.73 -0.16 52.64
CA ALA A 77 -24.81 1.08 51.87
C ALA A 77 -23.43 1.63 51.48
N ASP A 78 -22.42 1.53 52.35
CA ASP A 78 -21.05 1.97 52.05
C ASP A 78 -20.38 1.06 51.02
N ARG A 79 -20.68 -0.24 51.06
CA ARG A 79 -20.20 -1.22 50.07
C ARG A 79 -20.78 -0.97 48.69
N GLU A 80 -22.07 -0.63 48.58
CA GLU A 80 -22.71 -0.34 47.29
C GLU A 80 -22.22 1.00 46.69
N LYS A 81 -21.95 2.01 47.52
CA LYS A 81 -21.32 3.28 47.08
C LYS A 81 -19.89 3.06 46.58
N PHE A 82 -19.07 2.32 47.34
CA PHE A 82 -17.71 1.98 46.93
C PHE A 82 -17.70 1.14 45.66
N ARG A 83 -18.59 0.15 45.54
CA ARG A 83 -18.76 -0.66 44.32
C ARG A 83 -19.14 0.19 43.11
N SER A 84 -20.04 1.16 43.28
CA SER A 84 -20.43 2.08 42.20
C SER A 84 -19.24 2.95 41.77
N LEU A 85 -18.47 3.48 42.73
CA LEU A 85 -17.27 4.28 42.46
C LEU A 85 -16.22 3.50 41.67
N VAL A 86 -15.90 2.27 42.10
CA VAL A 86 -14.94 1.40 41.38
C VAL A 86 -15.45 1.11 39.96
N MET A 87 -16.76 0.89 39.80
CA MET A 87 -17.37 0.66 38.49
C MET A 87 -17.27 1.90 37.58
N PHE A 88 -17.50 3.11 38.10
CA PHE A 88 -17.35 4.37 37.36
C PHE A 88 -15.91 4.65 36.98
N ALA A 89 -14.97 4.51 37.93
CA ALA A 89 -13.55 4.73 37.67
C ALA A 89 -13.03 3.74 36.60
N THR A 90 -13.47 2.48 36.66
CA THR A 90 -13.16 1.47 35.65
C THR A 90 -13.75 1.81 34.28
N GLN A 91 -15.02 2.25 34.22
CA GLN A 91 -15.67 2.64 32.96
C GLN A 91 -15.04 3.90 32.35
N ALA A 92 -14.67 4.88 33.17
CA ALA A 92 -14.02 6.12 32.72
C ALA A 92 -12.63 5.84 32.12
N ILE A 93 -11.84 4.97 32.77
CA ILE A 93 -10.54 4.53 32.24
C ILE A 93 -10.71 3.80 30.90
N LEU A 94 -11.64 2.84 30.83
CA LEU A 94 -11.89 2.07 29.62
C LEU A 94 -12.36 2.95 28.44
N LEU A 95 -13.21 3.94 28.71
CA LEU A 95 -13.66 4.88 27.69
C LEU A 95 -12.52 5.77 27.18
N LYS A 96 -11.64 6.23 28.07
CA LYS A 96 -10.44 7.00 27.68
C LYS A 96 -9.52 6.18 26.79
N GLU A 97 -9.19 4.95 27.20
CA GLU A 97 -8.32 4.05 26.44
C GLU A 97 -8.93 3.72 25.06
N ASN A 98 -10.23 3.48 24.99
CA ASN A 98 -10.93 3.28 23.73
C ASN A 98 -10.84 4.52 22.82
N ALA A 99 -11.04 5.72 23.37
CA ALA A 99 -10.97 6.96 22.58
C ALA A 99 -9.56 7.18 22.00
N GLU A 100 -8.51 6.90 22.76
CA GLU A 100 -7.12 6.97 22.30
C GLU A 100 -6.85 5.95 21.18
N ILE A 101 -7.33 4.71 21.33
CA ILE A 101 -7.22 3.68 20.30
C ILE A 101 -7.98 4.08 19.03
N PHE A 102 -9.20 4.60 19.15
CA PHE A 102 -9.99 5.04 18.00
C PHE A 102 -9.30 6.18 17.24
N HIS A 103 -8.76 7.16 17.97
CA HIS A 103 -8.03 8.27 17.36
C HIS A 103 -6.77 7.79 16.63
N ALA A 104 -5.98 6.92 17.26
CA ALA A 104 -4.79 6.34 16.64
C ALA A 104 -5.15 5.50 15.38
N LEU A 105 -6.25 4.75 15.44
CA LEU A 105 -6.75 3.97 14.32
C LEU A 105 -7.20 4.87 13.16
N GLU A 106 -7.89 5.96 13.45
CA GLU A 106 -8.32 6.93 12.45
C GLU A 106 -7.12 7.60 11.76
N GLN A 107 -6.12 8.04 12.53
CA GLN A 107 -4.89 8.61 11.98
C GLN A 107 -4.16 7.61 11.07
N ASN A 108 -3.98 6.38 11.53
CA ASN A 108 -3.33 5.32 10.74
C ASN A 108 -4.12 5.01 9.46
N ASN A 109 -5.45 5.02 9.52
CA ASN A 109 -6.30 4.79 8.36
C ASN A 109 -6.16 5.93 7.34
N GLN A 110 -6.17 7.18 7.79
CA GLN A 110 -5.95 8.34 6.92
C GLN A 110 -4.57 8.29 6.24
N GLU A 111 -3.51 7.97 6.98
CA GLU A 111 -2.16 7.81 6.43
C GLU A 111 -2.10 6.65 5.42
N LEU A 112 -2.75 5.54 5.72
CA LEU A 112 -2.82 4.39 4.82
C LEU A 112 -3.54 4.74 3.51
N ILE A 113 -4.65 5.47 3.58
CA ILE A 113 -5.39 5.94 2.39
C ILE A 113 -4.50 6.85 1.54
N GLN A 114 -3.83 7.83 2.16
CA GLN A 114 -2.94 8.75 1.45
C GLN A 114 -1.80 8.00 0.76
N THR A 115 -1.11 7.13 1.49
CA THR A 115 0.00 6.32 0.95
C THR A 115 -0.47 5.41 -0.18
N THR A 116 -1.65 4.83 -0.06
CA THR A 116 -2.22 3.95 -1.10
C THR A 116 -2.52 4.73 -2.38
N GLU A 117 -3.09 5.93 -2.28
CA GLU A 117 -3.36 6.79 -3.44
C GLU A 117 -2.07 7.29 -4.10
N GLU A 118 -1.05 7.65 -3.32
CA GLU A 118 0.27 8.02 -3.85
C GLU A 118 0.93 6.85 -4.60
N LEU A 119 0.90 5.65 -4.00
CA LEU A 119 1.44 4.45 -4.62
C LEU A 119 0.71 4.12 -5.93
N LYS A 120 -0.61 4.25 -5.94
CA LYS A 120 -1.43 4.04 -7.14
C LYS A 120 -1.06 5.02 -8.25
N ARG A 121 -0.95 6.31 -7.94
CA ARG A 121 -0.52 7.34 -8.91
C ARG A 121 0.89 7.09 -9.44
N ALA A 122 1.83 6.71 -8.57
CA ALA A 122 3.19 6.37 -8.97
C ALA A 122 3.21 5.15 -9.91
N ASN A 123 2.45 4.11 -9.60
CA ASN A 123 2.32 2.91 -10.43
C ASN A 123 1.69 3.23 -11.80
N GLU A 124 0.63 4.04 -11.84
CA GLU A 124 0.02 4.49 -13.10
C GLU A 124 1.00 5.29 -13.96
N LYS A 125 1.79 6.17 -13.34
CA LYS A 125 2.84 6.93 -14.03
C LYS A 125 3.92 6.00 -14.61
N LEU A 126 4.39 5.03 -13.82
CA LEU A 126 5.36 4.03 -14.27
C LEU A 126 4.82 3.21 -15.44
N LYS A 127 3.56 2.75 -15.36
CA LYS A 127 2.91 2.00 -16.45
C LYS A 127 2.83 2.83 -17.74
N LYS A 128 2.44 4.10 -17.65
CA LYS A 128 2.39 5.01 -18.81
C LYS A 128 3.78 5.21 -19.42
N MET A 129 4.79 5.45 -18.59
CA MET A 129 6.17 5.63 -19.04
C MET A 129 6.71 4.35 -19.71
N ASN A 130 6.42 3.19 -19.14
CA ASN A 130 6.83 1.91 -19.72
C ASN A 130 6.18 1.69 -21.09
N ALA A 131 4.86 1.92 -21.21
CA ALA A 131 4.16 1.83 -22.49
C ALA A 131 4.74 2.77 -23.55
N GLN A 132 5.12 4.00 -23.18
CA GLN A 132 5.78 4.95 -24.08
C GLN A 132 7.16 4.46 -24.52
N TYR A 133 7.97 3.95 -23.59
CA TYR A 133 9.29 3.40 -23.89
C TYR A 133 9.20 2.25 -24.89
N LEU A 134 8.25 1.34 -24.68
CA LEU A 134 8.06 0.16 -25.52
C LEU A 134 7.55 0.55 -26.93
N ASN A 135 6.62 1.51 -27.02
CA ASN A 135 6.19 2.06 -28.30
C ASN A 135 7.35 2.72 -29.07
N MET A 136 8.20 3.49 -28.36
CA MET A 136 9.38 4.10 -28.96
C MET A 136 10.36 3.04 -29.46
N LEU A 137 10.61 1.99 -28.68
CA LEU A 137 11.49 0.89 -29.07
C LEU A 137 10.95 0.16 -30.32
N GLY A 138 9.64 -0.09 -30.37
CA GLY A 138 8.95 -0.62 -31.55
C GLY A 138 9.23 0.22 -32.79
N PHE A 139 8.97 1.53 -32.71
CA PHE A 139 9.19 2.47 -33.81
C PHE A 139 10.65 2.52 -34.25
N VAL A 140 11.59 2.75 -33.33
CA VAL A 140 13.03 2.85 -33.64
C VAL A 140 13.54 1.57 -34.30
N SER A 141 13.08 0.40 -33.83
CA SER A 141 13.49 -0.87 -34.40
C SER A 141 13.01 -1.05 -35.84
N HIS A 142 11.79 -0.62 -36.17
CA HIS A 142 11.30 -0.65 -37.55
C HIS A 142 12.09 0.30 -38.46
N GLU A 143 12.34 1.52 -37.99
CA GLU A 143 13.11 2.53 -38.74
C GLU A 143 14.57 2.14 -38.94
N LEU A 144 15.18 1.40 -38.01
CA LEU A 144 16.55 0.88 -38.15
C LEU A 144 16.63 -0.39 -39.01
N ARG A 145 15.59 -1.23 -39.00
CA ARG A 145 15.55 -2.45 -39.80
C ARG A 145 15.65 -2.16 -41.30
N SER A 146 14.89 -1.18 -41.80
CA SER A 146 14.87 -0.83 -43.22
C SER A 146 16.25 -0.44 -43.79
N PRO A 147 17.01 0.51 -43.20
CA PRO A 147 18.34 0.86 -43.67
C PRO A 147 19.35 -0.27 -43.46
N LEU A 148 19.26 -1.06 -42.37
CA LEU A 148 20.15 -2.22 -42.18
C LEU A 148 19.91 -3.32 -43.22
N ILE A 149 18.65 -3.61 -43.57
CA ILE A 149 18.32 -4.53 -44.67
C ILE A 149 18.87 -4.00 -45.99
N SER A 150 18.77 -2.70 -46.24
CA SER A 150 19.33 -2.09 -47.45
C SER A 150 20.86 -2.23 -47.51
N ILE A 151 21.56 -1.95 -46.40
CA ILE A 151 23.02 -2.14 -46.30
C ILE A 151 23.39 -3.61 -46.53
N LEU A 152 22.65 -4.54 -45.91
CA LEU A 152 22.87 -5.97 -46.09
C LEU A 152 22.68 -6.37 -47.56
N GLY A 153 21.60 -5.93 -48.20
CA GLY A 153 21.30 -6.25 -49.59
C GLY A 153 22.38 -5.72 -50.55
N PHE A 154 22.86 -4.49 -50.36
CA PHE A 154 23.98 -3.98 -51.18
C PHE A 154 25.29 -4.74 -50.93
N ALA A 155 25.56 -5.14 -49.68
CA ALA A 155 26.73 -5.94 -49.36
C ALA A 155 26.64 -7.35 -49.98
N GLU A 156 25.45 -7.96 -50.02
CA GLU A 156 25.18 -9.24 -50.69
C GLU A 156 25.38 -9.13 -52.21
N LEU A 157 24.85 -8.08 -52.84
CA LEU A 157 25.07 -7.84 -54.28
C LEU A 157 26.56 -7.65 -54.64
N LEU A 158 27.35 -7.06 -53.73
CA LEU A 158 28.79 -6.91 -53.89
C LEU A 158 29.52 -8.26 -53.71
N ASP A 159 29.14 -9.06 -52.70
CA ASP A 159 29.73 -10.38 -52.45
C ASP A 159 29.44 -11.37 -53.60
N GLU A 160 28.26 -11.27 -54.21
CA GLU A 160 27.86 -12.03 -55.41
C GLU A 160 28.51 -11.52 -56.71
N ASN A 161 29.36 -10.49 -56.65
CA ASN A 161 30.02 -9.83 -57.79
C ASN A 161 29.05 -9.25 -58.84
N LEU A 162 27.78 -9.01 -58.47
CA LEU A 162 26.76 -8.46 -59.38
C LEU A 162 26.96 -6.97 -59.66
N LEU A 163 27.70 -6.26 -58.80
CA LEU A 163 28.06 -4.85 -58.96
C LEU A 163 29.51 -4.65 -59.42
N GLY A 164 30.18 -5.75 -59.82
CA GLY A 164 31.58 -5.74 -60.29
C GLY A 164 32.47 -6.69 -59.49
N SER A 165 33.69 -6.88 -59.98
CA SER A 165 34.69 -7.74 -59.35
C SER A 165 35.28 -7.07 -58.11
N LEU A 166 35.35 -7.81 -57.00
CA LEU A 166 36.04 -7.35 -55.80
C LEU A 166 37.49 -7.86 -55.77
N ASN A 167 38.40 -7.03 -55.27
CA ASN A 167 39.71 -7.50 -54.84
C ASN A 167 39.63 -8.24 -53.49
N GLU A 168 40.72 -8.89 -53.07
CA GLU A 168 40.72 -9.74 -51.89
C GLU A 168 40.44 -8.97 -50.58
N GLU A 169 40.95 -7.74 -50.45
CA GLU A 169 40.70 -6.89 -49.28
C GLU A 169 39.25 -6.39 -49.24
N GLN A 170 38.68 -6.00 -50.39
CA GLN A 170 37.29 -5.60 -50.52
C GLN A 170 36.34 -6.75 -50.18
N SER A 171 36.61 -7.96 -50.65
CA SER A 171 35.81 -9.14 -50.29
C SER A 171 35.85 -9.42 -48.79
N LYS A 172 37.03 -9.33 -48.15
CA LYS A 172 37.15 -9.45 -46.68
C LYS A 172 36.33 -8.38 -45.96
N ALA A 173 36.39 -7.12 -46.41
CA ALA A 173 35.64 -6.02 -45.81
C ALA A 173 34.12 -6.20 -45.95
N ILE A 174 33.63 -6.61 -47.13
CA ILE A 174 32.21 -6.90 -47.38
C ILE A 174 31.69 -7.98 -46.44
N LYS A 175 32.45 -9.08 -46.25
CA LYS A 175 32.07 -10.14 -45.31
C LYS A 175 31.97 -9.65 -43.86
N VAL A 176 32.84 -8.73 -43.45
CA VAL A 176 32.77 -8.10 -42.12
C VAL A 176 31.53 -7.21 -42.00
N ILE A 177 31.21 -6.41 -43.03
CA ILE A 177 30.00 -5.57 -43.07
C ILE A 177 28.76 -6.46 -42.97
N MET A 178 28.65 -7.49 -43.79
CA MET A 178 27.51 -8.42 -43.77
C MET A 178 27.31 -9.07 -42.40
N ARG A 179 28.38 -9.61 -41.79
CA ARG A 179 28.31 -10.22 -40.46
C ARG A 179 27.86 -9.22 -39.39
N SER A 180 28.40 -8.00 -39.43
CA SER A 180 28.07 -6.96 -38.45
C SER A 180 26.62 -6.48 -38.61
N THR A 181 26.16 -6.30 -39.84
CA THR A 181 24.78 -5.90 -40.15
C THR A 181 23.78 -6.98 -39.73
N LYS A 182 24.06 -8.26 -40.01
CA LYS A 182 23.24 -9.39 -39.53
C LYS A 182 23.16 -9.41 -38.00
N GLY A 183 24.30 -9.30 -37.32
CA GLY A 183 24.34 -9.23 -35.86
C GLY A 183 23.55 -8.05 -35.27
N LEU A 184 23.57 -6.88 -35.92
CA LEU A 184 22.76 -5.73 -35.50
C LEU A 184 21.26 -5.96 -35.69
N ILE A 185 20.85 -6.57 -36.80
CA ILE A 185 19.46 -6.93 -37.05
C ILE A 185 18.96 -7.91 -35.97
N ASP A 186 19.75 -8.93 -35.65
CA ASP A 186 19.41 -9.92 -34.63
C ASP A 186 19.34 -9.30 -33.23
N MET A 187 20.28 -8.40 -32.90
CA MET A 187 20.27 -7.67 -31.63
C MET A 187 19.00 -6.81 -31.48
N ILE A 188 18.63 -6.06 -32.52
CA ILE A 188 17.38 -5.27 -32.53
C ILE A 188 16.16 -6.18 -32.35
N GLN A 189 16.14 -7.33 -33.03
CA GLN A 189 15.06 -8.31 -32.90
C GLN A 189 14.94 -8.84 -31.46
N ASN A 190 16.07 -9.16 -30.82
CA ASN A 190 16.08 -9.61 -29.43
C ASN A 190 15.54 -8.55 -28.45
N TYR A 191 15.88 -7.27 -28.65
CA TYR A 191 15.31 -6.18 -27.84
C TYR A 191 13.80 -6.03 -28.02
N LEU A 192 13.29 -6.20 -29.25
CA LEU A 192 11.85 -6.19 -29.51
C LEU A 192 11.13 -7.36 -28.84
N ASP A 193 11.73 -8.54 -28.85
CA ASP A 193 11.11 -9.71 -28.24
C ASP A 193 11.13 -9.63 -26.71
N LEU A 194 12.20 -9.07 -26.12
CA LEU A 194 12.23 -8.72 -24.70
C LEU A 194 11.09 -7.74 -24.33
N ALA A 195 10.90 -6.70 -25.13
CA ALA A 195 9.82 -5.73 -24.93
C ALA A 195 8.43 -6.38 -24.94
N LYS A 196 8.15 -7.30 -25.87
CA LYS A 196 6.89 -8.05 -25.90
C LYS A 196 6.71 -8.95 -24.68
N ILE A 197 7.80 -9.54 -24.16
CA ILE A 197 7.78 -10.36 -22.94
C ILE A 197 7.39 -9.49 -21.74
N GLU A 198 8.00 -8.32 -21.59
CA GLU A 198 7.70 -7.40 -20.48
C GLU A 198 6.25 -6.89 -20.49
N GLN A 199 5.63 -6.81 -21.67
CA GLN A 199 4.20 -6.48 -21.83
C GLN A 199 3.26 -7.67 -21.62
N GLY A 200 3.79 -8.89 -21.51
CA GLY A 200 2.98 -10.11 -21.52
C GLY A 200 2.32 -10.40 -22.87
N GLU A 201 2.80 -9.79 -23.96
CA GLU A 201 2.25 -9.92 -25.32
C GLU A 201 2.88 -11.08 -26.11
N LEU A 202 3.86 -11.79 -25.55
CA LEU A 202 4.47 -12.94 -26.20
C LEU A 202 3.45 -14.09 -26.35
N LYS A 203 2.91 -14.25 -27.56
CA LYS A 203 2.00 -15.37 -27.89
C LYS A 203 2.80 -16.60 -28.26
N ILE A 204 2.88 -17.56 -27.34
CA ILE A 204 3.44 -18.88 -27.62
C ILE A 204 2.41 -19.69 -28.42
N LYS A 205 2.82 -20.20 -29.58
CA LYS A 205 2.03 -21.13 -30.39
C LYS A 205 2.66 -22.52 -30.32
N PRO A 206 2.21 -23.40 -29.40
CA PRO A 206 2.76 -24.74 -29.33
C PRO A 206 2.48 -25.49 -30.64
N LYS A 207 3.51 -26.14 -31.18
CA LYS A 207 3.44 -26.96 -32.39
C LYS A 207 4.21 -28.26 -32.14
N THR A 208 3.69 -29.37 -32.66
CA THR A 208 4.46 -30.62 -32.73
C THR A 208 5.65 -30.41 -33.67
N LEU A 209 6.83 -30.76 -33.19
CA LEU A 209 8.09 -30.61 -33.90
C LEU A 209 8.95 -31.85 -33.68
N GLU A 210 9.75 -32.20 -34.68
CA GLU A 210 10.72 -33.30 -34.62
C GLU A 210 12.06 -32.75 -34.14
N LEU A 211 12.49 -33.13 -32.93
CA LEU A 211 13.65 -32.54 -32.26
C LEU A 211 14.94 -32.54 -33.10
N ILE A 212 15.19 -33.61 -33.86
CA ILE A 212 16.42 -33.73 -34.66
C ILE A 212 16.36 -32.80 -35.88
N HIS A 213 15.29 -32.91 -36.66
CA HIS A 213 15.14 -32.17 -37.91
C HIS A 213 14.85 -30.68 -37.67
N ASP A 214 13.97 -30.36 -36.73
CA ASP A 214 13.44 -29.00 -36.56
C ASP A 214 14.26 -28.14 -35.58
N VAL A 215 15.13 -28.73 -34.75
CA VAL A 215 15.90 -27.99 -33.72
C VAL A 215 17.40 -28.24 -33.84
N LEU A 216 17.84 -29.50 -33.89
CA LEU A 216 19.26 -29.80 -33.83
C LEU A 216 20.01 -29.48 -35.13
N LEU A 217 19.50 -29.87 -36.30
CA LEU A 217 20.17 -29.61 -37.57
C LEU A 217 20.39 -28.10 -37.85
N PRO A 218 19.38 -27.21 -37.71
CA PRO A 218 19.57 -25.77 -37.94
C PRO A 218 20.54 -25.10 -36.95
N THR A 219 20.71 -25.66 -35.74
CA THR A 219 21.58 -25.08 -34.70
C THR A 219 23.05 -25.43 -34.91
N ILE A 220 23.33 -26.53 -35.62
CA ILE A 220 24.70 -27.01 -35.88
C ILE A 220 25.26 -26.41 -37.17
N GLU A 221 24.40 -25.93 -38.08
CA GLU A 221 24.77 -25.34 -39.38
C GLU A 221 24.91 -23.80 -39.35
N GLN A 222 24.58 -23.13 -38.23
CA GLN A 222 24.79 -21.69 -38.02
C GLN A 222 26.19 -21.39 -37.45
#